data_AF-A0A3B0MH21-F1
#
_entry.id   AF-A0A3B0MH21-F1
#
_cell.length_a   1.000
_cell.length_b   1.000
_cell.length_c   1.000
_cell.angle_alpha   90.00
_cell.angle_beta   90.00
_cell.angle_gamma   90.00
#
_symmetry.space_group_name_H-M   'P 1'
#
loop_
_entity.id
_entity.type
_entity.pdbx_description
1 polymer ?
#
loop_
_entity_poly.entity_id
_entity_poly.type
_entity_poly.pdbx_seq_one_letter_code
_entity_poly.pdbx_strand_id
1 'polypeptide(L)' 'MHQSDFIISRLIADFHFKEQNGYLRQGVCPQCNKKELFTAIEKPFVLKCGRENKCGAE' A
#
# COMPACT_ATOMS: atom_id res chain seq x y z
N MET A 1 -4.39 -13.34 19.15
CA MET A 1 -3.23 -12.97 18.32
C MET A 1 -3.77 -12.43 17.02
N HIS A 2 -3.72 -11.12 16.79
CA HIS A 2 -4.15 -10.54 15.52
C HIS A 2 -3.01 -10.75 14.51
N GLN A 3 -3.21 -11.69 13.60
CA GLN A 3 -2.20 -12.17 12.66
C GLN A 3 -1.83 -11.11 11.58
N SER A 4 -2.51 -9.97 11.58
CA SER A 4 -2.49 -8.96 10.51
C SER A 4 -1.39 -7.89 10.68
N ASP A 5 -0.92 -7.62 11.90
CA ASP A 5 0.04 -6.53 12.18
C ASP A 5 1.42 -6.73 11.53
N PHE A 6 1.86 -7.98 11.41
CA PHE A 6 3.15 -8.29 10.78
C PHE A 6 3.16 -7.96 9.29
N ILE A 7 2.03 -8.21 8.60
CA ILE A 7 1.87 -7.90 7.18
C ILE A 7 1.94 -6.40 6.95
N ILE A 8 1.29 -5.60 7.80
CA ILE A 8 1.34 -4.13 7.72
C ILE A 8 2.77 -3.63 7.82
N SER A 9 3.50 -4.08 8.84
CA SER A 9 4.91 -3.68 9.05
C SER A 9 5.79 -4.05 7.85
N ARG A 10 5.57 -5.22 7.26
CA ARG A 10 6.30 -5.65 6.07
C ARG A 10 5.97 -4.80 4.85
N LEU A 11 4.69 -4.51 4.61
CA LEU A 11 4.26 -3.64 3.52
C LEU A 11 4.85 -2.24 3.66
N ILE A 12 4.89 -1.68 4.87
CA ILE A 12 5.52 -0.39 5.15
C ILE A 12 7.01 -0.42 4.80
N ALA A 13 7.71 -1.48 5.17
CA ALA A 13 9.14 -1.62 4.86
C ALA A 13 9.41 -1.82 3.36
N ASP A 14 8.66 -2.69 2.68
CA ASP A 14 8.85 -2.99 1.25
C ASP A 14 8.40 -1.84 0.33
N PHE A 15 7.25 -1.23 0.62
CA PHE A 15 6.62 -0.23 -0.24
C PHE A 15 6.70 1.19 0.32
N HIS A 16 7.41 1.43 1.43
CA HIS A 16 7.51 2.76 2.06
C HIS A 16 6.14 3.40 2.35
N PHE A 17 5.15 2.61 2.74
CA PHE A 17 3.85 3.15 3.14
C PHE A 17 3.96 4.03 4.39
N LYS A 18 3.01 4.96 4.50
CA LYS A 18 2.76 5.73 5.72
C LYS A 18 1.37 5.43 6.25
N GLU A 19 1.31 5.12 7.53
CA GLU A 19 0.04 5.00 8.24
C GLU A 19 -0.58 6.38 8.45
N GLN A 20 -1.82 6.53 7.99
CA GLN A 20 -2.62 7.73 8.15
C GLN A 20 -4.08 7.32 8.32
N ASN A 21 -4.65 7.62 9.50
CA ASN A 21 -6.09 7.53 9.75
C ASN A 21 -6.71 6.12 9.51
N GLY A 22 -5.96 5.04 9.78
CA GLY A 22 -6.43 3.66 9.51
C GLY A 22 -6.11 3.14 8.10
N TYR A 23 -5.35 3.91 7.31
CA TYR A 23 -4.94 3.55 5.96
C TYR A 23 -3.43 3.66 5.79
N LEU A 24 -2.86 2.78 4.98
CA LEU A 24 -1.51 2.91 4.45
C LEU A 24 -1.57 3.73 3.17
N ARG A 25 -0.91 4.89 3.14
CA ARG A 25 -0.85 5.81 1.99
C ARG A 25 0.58 6.16 1.64
N GLN A 26 0.78 6.89 0.54
CA GLN A 26 2.10 7.31 0.05
C GLN A 26 3.07 6.13 -0.24
N GLY A 27 2.54 4.92 -0.43
CA GLY A 27 3.36 3.78 -0.78
C GLY A 27 3.88 3.90 -2.21
N VAL A 28 5.08 3.38 -2.44
CA VAL A 28 5.72 3.26 -3.74
C VAL A 28 5.08 2.10 -4.49
N CYS A 29 4.39 2.41 -5.58
CA CYS A 29 3.87 1.39 -6.47
C CYS A 29 5.03 0.68 -7.19
N PRO A 30 5.12 -0.66 -7.17
CA PRO A 30 6.19 -1.39 -7.85
C PRO A 30 6.10 -1.33 -9.38
N GLN A 31 4.93 -1.01 -9.95
CA GLN A 31 4.75 -0.93 -11.40
C GLN A 31 5.12 0.45 -11.98
N CYS A 32 4.74 1.54 -11.30
CA CYS A 32 4.99 2.90 -11.81
C CYS A 32 6.03 3.68 -10.99
N ASN A 33 6.55 3.10 -9.90
CA ASN A 33 7.50 3.70 -8.96
C ASN A 33 7.03 5.06 -8.38
N LYS A 34 5.70 5.30 -8.34
CA LYS A 34 5.12 6.51 -7.77
C LYS A 34 4.59 6.28 -6.37
N LYS A 35 4.69 7.30 -5.52
CA LYS A 35 4.22 7.33 -4.13
C LYS A 35 2.71 7.55 -4.03
N GLU A 36 1.94 6.80 -4.81
CA GLU A 36 0.47 6.90 -4.92
C GLU A 36 -0.22 5.57 -4.62
N LEU A 37 0.52 4.59 -4.09
CA LEU A 37 -0.05 3.34 -3.61
C LEU A 37 -0.74 3.59 -2.26
N PHE A 38 -1.90 3.00 -2.07
CA PHE A 38 -2.64 3.00 -0.82
C PHE A 38 -3.32 1.66 -0.55
N THR A 39 -3.51 1.32 0.73
CA THR A 39 -4.25 0.14 1.18
C THR A 39 -4.89 0.40 2.55
N ALA A 40 -5.94 -0.34 2.91
CA ALA A 40 -6.59 -0.22 4.20
C ALA A 40 -5.89 -1.10 5.23
N ILE A 41 -5.68 -0.59 6.45
CA ILE A 41 -5.05 -1.40 7.52
C ILE A 41 -5.97 -2.56 7.92
N GLU A 42 -7.28 -2.36 7.80
CA GLU A 42 -8.31 -3.37 8.02
C GLU A 42 -8.24 -4.54 7.02
N LYS A 43 -7.74 -4.27 5.81
CA LYS A 43 -7.65 -5.23 4.68
C LYS A 43 -6.35 -5.00 3.89
N PRO A 44 -5.18 -5.36 4.44
CA PRO A 44 -3.88 -5.02 3.86
C PRO A 44 -3.53 -5.81 2.58
N PHE A 45 -4.36 -6.78 2.22
CA PHE A 45 -4.22 -7.59 1.01
C PHE A 45 -4.72 -6.89 -0.26
N VAL A 46 -5.39 -5.74 -0.15
CA VAL A 46 -5.88 -4.98 -1.31
C VAL A 46 -5.01 -3.74 -1.52
N LEU A 47 -4.03 -3.82 -2.42
CA LEU A 47 -3.19 -2.70 -2.82
C LEU A 47 -3.83 -1.96 -3.99
N LYS A 48 -4.10 -0.67 -3.85
CA LYS A 48 -4.63 0.18 -4.93
C LYS A 48 -3.64 1.28 -5.26
N CYS A 49 -3.39 1.47 -6.56
CA CYS A 49 -2.64 2.62 -7.01
C CYS A 49 -3.62 3.74 -7.39
N GLY A 50 -3.44 4.95 -6.86
CA GLY A 50 -4.22 6.13 -7.26
C GLY A 50 -4.03 6.51 -8.74
N ARG A 51 -3.02 5.92 -9.39
CA ARG A 51 -2.74 6.08 -10.81
C ARG A 51 -3.21 4.87 -11.61
N GLU A 52 -4.27 4.17 -11.25
CA GLU A 52 -4.76 2.99 -12.01
C GLU A 52 -4.84 3.26 -13.53
N ASN A 53 -5.30 4.46 -13.93
CA ASN A 53 -5.39 4.90 -15.33
C ASN A 53 -4.04 5.19 -16.04
N LYS A 54 -2.92 5.21 -15.31
CA LYS A 54 -1.56 5.47 -15.83
C LYS A 54 -0.52 4.52 -15.23
N CYS A 55 -0.96 3.48 -14.54
CA CYS A 55 -0.13 2.46 -13.93
C CYS A 55 -0.04 1.36 -14.96
N GLY A 56 1.18 0.88 -15.28
CA GLY A 56 1.43 -0.09 -16.35
C GLY A 56 0.91 -1.51 -16.08
N ALA A 57 -0.30 -1.61 -15.52
CA ALA A 57 -1.10 -2.82 -15.31
C ALA A 57 -2.12 -2.98 -16.45
N GLU A 58 -1.78 -2.54 -17.66
CA GLU A 58 -2.51 -2.82 -18.89
C GLU A 58 -1.85 -4.02 -19.59
#